data_AF-A0A7G5YW97-F1
#
_entry.id   AF-A0A7G5YW97-F1
#
_cell.length_a   1.000
_cell.length_b   1.000
_cell.length_c   1.000
_cell.angle_alpha   90.00
_cell.angle_beta   90.00
_cell.angle_gamma   90.00
#
_symmetry.space_group_name_H-M   'P 1'
#
loop_
_entity.id
_entity.type
_entity.pdbx_description
1 polymer ?
#
loop_
_entity_poly.entity_id
_entity_poly.type
_entity_poly.pdbx_seq_one_letter_code
_entity_poly.pdbx_strand_id
1 'polypeptide(L)' 'MSRIPVRPFLIAKDEDGVFRLTVRSTRYNSQNYPIVTAALQDETFKTATAARAFARDNFGAEPGQYASK' A
#
# COMPACT_ATOMS: atom_id res chain seq x y z
N MET A 1 -4.82 -9.32 -21.36
CA MET A 1 -3.97 -8.63 -20.37
C MET A 1 -4.26 -9.19 -19.00
N SER A 2 -3.27 -9.78 -18.33
CA SER A 2 -3.45 -10.30 -16.97
C SER A 2 -3.82 -9.16 -16.04
N ARG A 3 -5.08 -9.15 -15.59
CA ARG A 3 -5.63 -8.21 -14.62
C ARG A 3 -5.08 -8.58 -13.25
N ILE A 4 -3.77 -8.40 -13.05
CA ILE A 4 -3.16 -8.57 -11.74
C ILE A 4 -3.85 -7.55 -10.84
N PRO A 5 -4.54 -7.98 -9.76
CA PRO A 5 -5.16 -7.04 -8.84
C PRO A 5 -4.08 -6.12 -8.30
N VAL A 6 -4.20 -4.83 -8.58
CA VAL A 6 -3.29 -3.84 -7.99
C VAL A 6 -3.58 -3.87 -6.49
N ARG A 7 -2.59 -4.29 -5.70
CA ARG A 7 -2.61 -4.22 -4.24
C ARG A 7 -1.83 -2.98 -3.83
N PRO A 8 -2.48 -1.79 -3.81
CA PRO A 8 -1.80 -0.52 -3.59
C PRO A 8 -1.20 -0.40 -2.18
N PHE A 9 -1.72 -1.11 -1.18
CA PHE A 9 -1.27 -0.97 0.20
C PHE A 9 -0.32 -2.10 0.58
N LEU A 10 0.98 -1.83 0.61
CA LEU A 10 1.99 -2.79 1.08
C LEU A 10 2.26 -2.55 2.56
N ILE A 11 2.12 -3.60 3.37
CA ILE A 11 2.48 -3.60 4.78
C ILE A 11 3.70 -4.50 4.92
N ALA A 12 4.82 -3.91 5.32
CA ALA A 12 6.08 -4.61 5.54
C ALA A 12 6.48 -4.47 7.01
N LYS A 13 7.07 -5.52 7.57
CA LYS A 13 7.70 -5.47 8.90
C LYS A 13 9.18 -5.12 8.73
N ASP A 14 9.64 -4.13 9.49
CA ASP A 14 11.04 -3.72 9.49
C ASP A 14 11.88 -4.53 10.50
N GLU A 15 13.21 -4.37 10.44
CA GLU A 15 14.17 -5.06 11.32
C GLU A 15 13.96 -4.71 12.80
N ASP A 16 13.53 -3.49 13.10
CA ASP A 16 13.16 -3.03 14.44
C ASP A 16 11.84 -3.64 14.97
N GLY A 17 11.19 -4.49 14.17
CA GLY A 17 9.95 -5.16 14.52
C GLY A 17 8.68 -4.33 14.32
N VAL A 18 8.81 -3.13 13.76
CA VAL A 18 7.71 -2.20 13.51
C VAL A 18 7.15 -2.39 12.09
N PHE A 19 5.85 -2.19 11.89
CA PHE A 19 5.19 -2.27 10.59
C PHE A 19 5.21 -0.91 9.90
N ARG A 20 5.62 -0.89 8.63
CA ARG A 20 5.59 0.28 7.75
C ARG A 20 4.56 0.09 6.66
N LEU A 21 3.86 1.17 6.31
CA LEU A 21 2.89 1.20 5.23
C LEU A 21 3.50 1.90 4.01
N THR A 22 3.53 1.22 2.87
CA THR A 22 3.84 1.83 1.57
C THR A 22 2.58 1.88 0.73
N VAL A 23 2.18 3.09 0.35
CA VAL A 23 1.04 3.33 -0.55
C VAL A 23 1.55 3.42 -1.98
N ARG A 24 1.02 2.57 -2.85
CA ARG A 24 1.34 2.54 -4.27
C ARG A 24 0.16 3.11 -5.05
N SER A 25 0.37 4.21 -5.75
CA SER A 25 -0.63 4.79 -6.64
C SER A 25 -0.27 4.48 -8.09
N THR A 26 -1.25 4.03 -8.86
CA THR A 26 -1.11 3.80 -10.30
C THR A 26 -1.89 4.88 -11.03
N ARG A 27 -1.20 5.68 -11.84
CA ARG A 27 -1.82 6.63 -12.77
C ARG A 27 -1.46 6.28 -14.20
N TYR A 28 -2.31 6.63 -15.15
CA TYR A 28 -2.04 6.40 -16.57
C TYR A 28 -1.59 7.71 -17.23
N ASN A 29 -0.57 7.63 -18.09
CA ASN A 29 -0.19 8.79 -18.91
C ASN A 29 -1.11 8.93 -20.13
N SER A 30 -0.86 9.94 -20.96
CA SER A 30 -1.61 10.19 -22.20
C SER A 30 -1.54 9.04 -23.23
N GLN A 31 -0.57 8.14 -23.11
CA GLN A 31 -0.40 6.95 -23.94
C GLN A 31 -0.99 5.69 -23.27
N ASN A 32 -1.75 5.86 -22.19
CA ASN A 32 -2.38 4.78 -21.43
C ASN A 32 -1.38 3.77 -20.82
N TYR A 33 -0.15 4.20 -20.56
CA TYR A 33 0.83 3.40 -19.82
C TYR A 33 0.67 3.61 -18.31
N PRO A 34 0.70 2.52 -17.51
CA PRO A 34 0.62 2.62 -16.06
C PRO A 34 1.94 3.11 -15.47
N ILE A 35 1.88 4.18 -14.69
CA ILE A 35 2.96 4.71 -13.88
C ILE A 35 2.64 4.40 -12.43
N VAL A 36 3.43 3.51 -11.83
CA VAL A 36 3.30 3.11 -10.42
C VAL A 36 4.26 3.94 -9.58
N THR A 37 3.74 4.69 -8.62
CA THR A 37 4.52 5.46 -7.65
C THR A 37 4.35 4.83 -6.28
N ALA A 38 5.45 4.53 -5.59
CA ALA A 38 5.43 4.01 -4.22
C ALA A 38 5.84 5.12 -3.25
N ALA A 39 4.95 5.47 -2.33
CA ALA A 39 5.20 6.42 -1.25
C ALA A 39 5.22 5.66 0.09
N LEU A 40 6.38 5.67 0.75
CA LEU A 40 6.50 5.18 2.13
C LEU A 40 5.86 6.20 3.07
N GLN A 41 5.02 5.73 3.98
CA GLN A 41 4.48 6.58 5.04
C GLN A 41 5.50 6.66 6.19
N ASP A 42 5.68 7.86 6.74
CA ASP A 42 6.59 8.09 7.86
C ASP A 42 6.07 7.45 9.17
N GLU A 43 4.77 7.22 9.26
CA GLU A 43 4.18 6.53 10.40
C GLU A 43 4.58 5.06 10.47
N THR A 44 4.89 4.65 11.69
CA THR A 44 5.26 3.28 12.01
C THR A 44 4.24 2.70 12.98
N PHE A 45 3.85 1.45 12.72
CA PHE A 45 2.74 0.79 13.42
C PHE A 45 3.26 -0.40 14.21
N LYS A 46 2.76 -0.58 15.45
CA LYS A 46 3.12 -1.75 16.27
C LYS A 46 2.54 -3.07 15.76
N THR A 47 1.47 -3.02 14.97
CA THR A 47 0.79 -4.20 14.43
C THR A 47 0.39 -3.97 12.97
N ALA A 48 0.32 -5.06 12.19
CA ALA A 48 -0.20 -5.01 10.82
C ALA A 48 -1.66 -4.52 10.77
N THR A 49 -2.45 -4.83 11.79
CA THR A 49 -3.86 -4.40 11.88
C THR A 49 -3.98 -2.88 12.03
N ALA A 50 -3.08 -2.25 12.80
CA ALA A 50 -3.03 -0.79 12.92
C ALA A 50 -2.67 -0.13 11.58
N ALA A 51 -1.70 -0.68 10.85
CA ALA A 51 -1.35 -0.20 9.51
C ALA A 51 -2.53 -0.33 8.51
N ARG A 52 -3.30 -1.42 8.60
CA ARG A 52 -4.53 -1.60 7.79
C ARG A 52 -5.62 -0.59 8.16
N ALA A 53 -5.85 -0.37 9.45
CA ALA A 53 -6.83 0.61 9.91
C ALA A 53 -6.47 2.03 9.43
N PHE A 54 -5.20 2.43 9.58
CA PHE A 54 -4.72 3.71 9.08
C PHE A 54 -4.92 3.86 7.57
N ALA A 55 -4.56 2.83 6.80
CA ALA A 55 -4.79 2.82 5.35
C ALA A 55 -6.27 2.92 4.98
N ARG A 56 -7.14 2.23 5.71
CA ARG A 56 -8.59 2.29 5.51
C ARG A 56 -9.13 3.69 5.79
N ASP A 57 -8.74 4.29 6.92
CA ASP A 57 -9.33 5.53 7.41
C ASP A 57 -8.81 6.76 6.65
N ASN A 58 -7.53 6.75 6.21
CA ASN A 58 -6.91 7.87 5.51
C ASN A 58 -6.96 7.74 3.98
N PHE A 59 -6.91 6.52 3.46
CA PHE A 59 -6.81 6.27 2.01
C PHE A 59 -7.99 5.47 1.45
N GLY A 60 -8.99 5.12 2.27
CA GLY A 60 -10.16 4.35 1.82
C GLY A 60 -9.82 2.91 1.42
N ALA A 61 -8.74 2.36 1.97
CA ALA A 61 -8.23 1.05 1.57
C ALA A 61 -9.19 -0.12 1.88
N GLU A 62 -9.45 -0.96 0.88
CA GLU A 62 -10.33 -2.12 0.98
C GLU A 62 -9.59 -3.41 1.36
N PRO A 63 -10.26 -4.41 1.98
CA PRO A 63 -9.64 -5.66 2.43
C PRO A 63 -8.84 -6.44 1.37
N GLY A 64 -9.22 -6.33 0.08
CA GLY A 64 -8.53 -6.99 -1.03
C GLY A 64 -7.32 -6.23 -1.60
N GLN A 65 -7.09 -4.99 -1.15
CA GLN A 65 -6.08 -4.08 -1.69
C GLN A 65 -4.75 -4.13 -0.90
N TYR A 66 -4.70 -4.92 0.18
CA TYR A 66 -3.50 -5.10 0.99
C TYR A 66 -2.59 -6.19 0.46
N ALA A 67 -1.30 -5.92 0.41
CA ALA A 67 -0.23 -6.88 0.26
C ALA A 67 0.61 -6.89 1.54
N SER A 68 0.92 -8.08 2.07
CA SER A 68 1.89 -8.26 3.14
C SER A 68 3.14 -8.92 2.58
N LYS A 69 4.31 -8.39 2.90
CA LYS A 69 5.60 -8.96 2.54
C LYS A 69 6.44 -9.20 3.79
#